data_AF-A0A972ET91-F1
#
_entry.id   AF-A0A972ET91-F1
#
_cell.length_a   1.000
_cell.length_b   1.000
_cell.length_c   1.000
_cell.angle_alpha   90.00
_cell.angle_beta   90.00
_cell.angle_gamma   90.00
#
_symmetry.space_group_name_H-M   'P 1'
#
loop_
_entity.id
_entity.type
_entity.pdbx_description
1 polymer ?
#
loop_
_entity_poly.entity_id
_entity_poly.type
_entity_poly.pdbx_seq_one_letter_code
_entity_poly.pdbx_strand_id
1 'polypeptide(L)'
;MGAKTTTRSTVLTRILLVCVFVLLVLNPQPASSVPLPSESPQRSVVLSVDYTTYEWWLLSWKTSQVVCQIYVEHESWPDDSEVLYYCGNTILSQWQRTSACVYDDLITNPQQCPGLYLHLANVTPSTRKVEVKLPPAEVLISIVGCGNAPGDNQCSSLPFLRMEAFEPLPNEQIIQILGTLNGQPFTCPGEICDLPLAPTGMNGVEIVFWAESSYGDASEKFNAQVRVIPWGEFANPEAAPADQPVYYVDVLSSQYLQDNLSSCSNIWQAFLPVDGAPTWLNTPLLSENLVSFDEYYLLAGSLIKQGLVNASTCERGGLESNGAANVCGMELARPYVNEWQNRFDAEILQVANSTGVPAQLMKNIFSRESQFWPGIYARVQEAGLGQMTELGADAVLLWNPDFFTQFCPLVLAEETCQRGFGNLDEAQQAMLRGALVQKVNASCLDCPVGIDLTQANFSISVFARGLLANCEQVNQIIYNATGKRAGQLSTYEDLWKFTLLNYNAGSGCLSRAIGQTVTNKQPLIWENVLQYLEPACQAGIAYVDDISNMPVVAEPGIGDLLATPRPEVVLTTPTPVPTLIPSVTPTSIYPSPTPPGYPVQTPTPLPDYP
;
A
#
# COMPACT_ATOMS: atom_id res chain seq x y z
N MET A 1 18.89 85.27 -26.98
CA MET A 1 18.12 84.01 -26.84
C MET A 1 17.80 83.49 -28.24
N GLY A 2 17.71 82.18 -28.45
CA GLY A 2 17.51 81.60 -29.79
C GLY A 2 17.87 80.12 -29.88
N ALA A 3 17.27 79.28 -29.05
CA ALA A 3 17.52 77.84 -29.07
C ALA A 3 16.89 77.19 -30.32
N LYS A 4 17.69 76.50 -31.14
CA LYS A 4 17.17 75.70 -32.26
C LYS A 4 16.72 74.33 -31.75
N THR A 5 15.42 74.08 -31.78
CA THR A 5 14.81 72.78 -31.46
C THR A 5 15.05 71.77 -32.58
N THR A 6 16.14 71.01 -32.50
CA THR A 6 16.37 69.85 -33.37
C THR A 6 15.28 68.80 -33.10
N THR A 7 14.56 68.37 -34.14
CA THR A 7 13.32 67.60 -34.00
C THR A 7 13.54 66.16 -33.55
N ARG A 8 13.08 65.87 -32.32
CA ARG A 8 13.16 64.59 -31.58
C ARG A 8 12.76 63.35 -32.41
N SER A 9 11.87 63.51 -33.39
CA SER A 9 11.44 62.47 -34.34
C SER A 9 12.61 61.87 -35.13
N THR A 10 13.51 62.68 -35.69
CA THR A 10 14.54 62.21 -36.63
C THR A 10 15.60 61.30 -36.01
N VAL A 11 15.82 61.41 -34.71
CA VAL A 11 16.70 60.51 -33.94
C VAL A 11 16.02 59.15 -33.76
N LEU A 12 14.73 59.14 -33.42
CA LEU A 12 13.97 57.91 -33.19
C LEU A 12 13.85 57.07 -34.47
N THR A 13 13.59 57.70 -35.63
CA THR A 13 13.56 56.99 -36.93
C THR A 13 14.89 56.33 -37.27
N ARG A 14 16.03 56.97 -36.94
CA ARG A 14 17.36 56.41 -37.19
C ARG A 14 17.67 55.22 -36.28
N ILE A 15 17.27 55.26 -35.02
CA ILE A 15 17.40 54.11 -34.10
C ILE A 15 16.58 52.93 -34.61
N LEU A 16 15.31 53.16 -34.98
CA LEU A 16 14.43 52.13 -35.54
C LEU A 16 15.00 51.50 -36.82
N LEU A 17 15.52 52.31 -37.75
CA LEU A 17 16.18 51.82 -38.96
C LEU A 17 17.42 50.97 -38.65
N VAL A 18 18.25 51.37 -37.68
CA VAL A 18 19.43 50.58 -37.27
C VAL A 18 19.01 49.25 -36.64
N CYS A 19 18.00 49.23 -35.75
CA CYS A 19 17.48 47.99 -35.17
C CYS A 19 16.92 47.03 -36.22
N VAL A 20 16.15 47.54 -37.19
CA VAL A 20 15.63 46.74 -38.31
C VAL A 20 16.76 46.20 -39.19
N PHE A 21 17.81 46.99 -39.46
CA PHE A 21 18.96 46.54 -40.24
C PHE A 21 19.78 45.47 -39.51
N VAL A 22 19.94 45.58 -38.18
CA VAL A 22 20.59 44.57 -37.34
C VAL A 22 19.79 43.27 -37.33
N LEU A 23 18.46 43.33 -37.22
CA LEU A 23 17.57 42.15 -37.30
C LEU A 23 17.59 41.46 -38.68
N LEU A 24 17.78 42.21 -39.77
CA LEU A 24 17.92 41.66 -41.12
C LEU A 24 19.29 41.02 -41.38
N VAL A 25 20.34 41.46 -40.68
CA VAL A 25 21.69 40.87 -40.78
C VAL A 25 21.86 39.67 -39.84
N LEU A 26 21.30 39.73 -38.63
CA LEU A 26 21.25 38.62 -37.67
C LEU A 26 20.08 37.68 -38.01
N ASN A 27 20.10 37.09 -39.19
CA ASN A 27 19.08 36.15 -39.68
C ASN A 27 19.26 34.79 -38.97
N PRO A 28 18.52 34.49 -37.88
CA PRO A 28 18.88 33.41 -36.97
C PRO A 28 18.18 32.14 -37.42
N GLN A 29 18.89 31.28 -38.14
CA GLN A 29 18.38 29.95 -38.44
C GLN A 29 18.15 29.18 -37.12
N PRO A 30 17.02 28.48 -36.97
CA PRO A 30 16.78 27.65 -35.80
C PRO A 30 17.79 26.50 -35.80
N ALA A 31 18.80 26.60 -34.95
CA ALA A 31 19.79 25.55 -34.77
C ALA A 31 19.09 24.32 -34.20
N SER A 32 19.04 23.23 -34.97
CA SER A 32 18.68 21.93 -34.43
C SER A 32 19.77 21.52 -33.43
N SER A 33 19.40 21.34 -32.17
CA SER A 33 20.29 20.80 -31.14
C SER A 33 20.65 19.37 -31.51
N VAL A 34 21.90 19.17 -31.93
CA VAL A 34 22.48 17.82 -31.96
C VAL A 34 22.59 17.36 -30.50
N PRO A 35 22.08 16.16 -30.14
CA PRO A 35 22.23 15.61 -28.80
C PRO A 35 23.70 15.56 -28.38
N LEU A 36 23.96 15.66 -27.08
CA LEU A 36 25.35 15.53 -26.60
C LEU A 36 25.83 14.09 -26.82
N PRO A 37 27.12 13.83 -27.13
CA PRO A 37 27.64 12.47 -27.29
C PRO A 37 27.59 11.56 -26.03
N SER A 38 27.03 12.06 -24.93
CA SER A 38 26.78 11.38 -23.65
C SER A 38 25.28 11.20 -23.35
N GLU A 39 24.41 11.55 -24.29
CA GLU A 39 22.96 11.48 -24.18
C GLU A 39 22.50 10.20 -24.90
N SER A 40 21.93 9.25 -24.15
CA SER A 40 21.47 7.97 -24.70
C SER A 40 20.33 8.17 -25.71
N PRO A 41 20.19 7.30 -26.72
CA PRO A 41 19.15 7.44 -27.73
C PRO A 41 17.77 7.39 -27.07
N GLN A 42 16.95 8.41 -27.32
CA GLN A 42 15.58 8.47 -26.80
C GLN A 42 14.76 7.31 -27.37
N ARG A 43 14.33 6.40 -26.49
CA ARG A 43 13.59 5.17 -26.83
C ARG A 43 12.17 5.47 -27.30
N SER A 44 12.04 5.97 -28.54
CA SER A 44 10.76 6.30 -29.16
C SER A 44 10.76 6.12 -30.69
N VAL A 45 9.57 6.01 -31.26
CA VAL A 45 9.33 5.97 -32.71
C VAL A 45 8.36 7.08 -33.10
N VAL A 46 8.64 7.76 -34.22
CA VAL A 46 7.75 8.80 -34.76
C VAL A 46 6.83 8.18 -35.81
N LEU A 47 5.58 7.93 -35.43
CA LEU A 47 4.54 7.47 -36.34
C LEU A 47 3.98 8.65 -37.14
N SER A 48 3.70 8.43 -38.42
CA SER A 48 2.85 9.34 -39.21
C SER A 48 1.41 8.85 -39.09
N VAL A 49 0.54 9.66 -38.48
CA VAL A 49 -0.88 9.37 -38.35
C VAL A 49 -1.64 10.25 -39.33
N ASP A 50 -2.29 9.60 -40.29
CA ASP A 50 -3.15 10.25 -41.26
C ASP A 50 -4.47 10.65 -40.58
N TYR A 51 -4.91 11.88 -40.80
CA TYR A 51 -6.17 12.43 -40.29
C TYR A 51 -6.82 13.31 -41.36
N THR A 52 -8.13 13.55 -41.26
CA THR A 52 -8.85 14.39 -42.22
C THR A 52 -9.53 15.52 -41.50
N THR A 53 -9.18 16.77 -41.86
CA THR A 53 -9.84 17.95 -41.32
C THR A 53 -10.98 18.37 -42.25
N TYR A 54 -12.18 18.45 -41.68
CA TYR A 54 -13.38 18.96 -42.34
C TYR A 54 -13.55 20.43 -41.95
N GLU A 55 -13.46 21.33 -42.94
CA GLU A 55 -13.67 22.76 -42.77
C GLU A 55 -15.14 23.08 -43.04
N TRP A 56 -15.87 23.39 -41.98
CA TRP A 56 -17.26 23.81 -42.04
C TRP A 56 -17.35 25.33 -41.93
N TRP A 57 -17.95 25.97 -42.94
CA TRP A 57 -18.35 27.37 -42.84
C TRP A 57 -19.75 27.44 -42.25
N LEU A 58 -19.91 28.29 -41.24
CA LEU A 58 -21.23 28.70 -40.76
C LEU A 58 -21.56 30.03 -41.44
N LEU A 59 -22.65 30.09 -42.22
CA LEU A 59 -23.04 31.26 -43.01
C LEU A 59 -24.42 31.78 -42.60
N SER A 60 -24.70 33.05 -42.84
CA SER A 60 -26.05 33.61 -42.70
C SER A 60 -26.89 33.35 -43.95
N TRP A 61 -28.12 32.82 -43.78
CA TRP A 61 -29.08 32.64 -44.89
C TRP A 61 -29.36 33.94 -45.64
N LYS A 62 -29.48 35.05 -44.91
CA LYS A 62 -29.91 36.37 -45.42
C LYS A 62 -28.85 37.13 -46.22
N THR A 63 -27.57 36.82 -46.05
CA THR A 63 -26.47 37.53 -46.74
C THR A 63 -25.48 36.62 -47.43
N SER A 64 -25.55 35.30 -47.19
CA SER A 64 -24.57 34.30 -47.66
C SER A 64 -23.12 34.62 -47.27
N GLN A 65 -22.93 35.40 -46.22
CA GLN A 65 -21.61 35.70 -45.64
C GLN A 65 -21.26 34.63 -44.60
N VAL A 66 -20.01 34.16 -44.65
CA VAL A 66 -19.40 33.33 -43.60
C VAL A 66 -19.33 34.16 -42.31
N VAL A 67 -19.93 33.67 -41.23
CA VAL A 67 -19.85 34.26 -39.89
C VAL A 67 -18.83 33.56 -38.99
N CYS A 68 -18.48 32.31 -39.32
CA CYS A 68 -17.45 31.53 -38.62
C CYS A 68 -16.91 30.41 -39.52
N GLN A 69 -15.67 29.98 -39.27
CA GLN A 69 -15.08 28.75 -39.82
C GLN A 69 -14.78 27.79 -38.66
N ILE A 70 -15.17 26.53 -38.81
CA ILE A 70 -15.06 25.47 -37.81
C ILE A 70 -14.25 24.33 -38.44
N TYR A 71 -13.32 23.75 -37.68
CA TYR A 71 -12.41 22.71 -38.17
C TYR A 71 -12.54 21.48 -37.28
N VAL A 72 -12.95 20.34 -37.82
CA VAL A 72 -13.23 19.11 -37.05
C VAL A 72 -12.52 17.90 -37.68
N GLU A 73 -12.22 16.87 -36.89
CA GLU A 73 -11.56 15.64 -37.37
C GLU A 73 -12.56 14.52 -37.72
N HIS A 74 -13.86 14.85 -37.87
CA HIS A 74 -14.94 13.91 -38.20
C HIS A 74 -15.90 14.40 -39.30
N GLU A 75 -16.54 13.46 -40.00
CA GLU A 75 -17.46 13.74 -41.12
C GLU A 75 -18.82 14.34 -40.67
N SER A 76 -19.19 14.17 -39.40
CA SER A 76 -20.40 14.75 -38.81
C SER A 76 -20.39 16.30 -38.84
N TRP A 77 -21.59 16.88 -38.82
CA TRP A 77 -21.76 18.31 -38.55
C TRP A 77 -21.12 18.67 -37.21
N PRO A 78 -20.48 19.84 -37.07
CA PRO A 78 -19.90 20.25 -35.79
C PRO A 78 -20.95 20.38 -34.69
N ASP A 79 -20.60 19.97 -33.48
CA ASP A 79 -21.49 20.06 -32.33
C ASP A 79 -21.50 21.45 -31.66
N ASP A 80 -22.39 21.65 -30.69
CA ASP A 80 -22.52 22.92 -29.98
C ASP A 80 -21.26 23.33 -29.19
N SER A 81 -20.39 22.38 -28.81
CA SER A 81 -19.11 22.65 -28.14
C SER A 81 -18.02 23.06 -29.14
N GLU A 82 -18.00 22.48 -30.34
CA GLU A 82 -17.10 22.87 -31.43
C GLU A 82 -17.50 24.24 -32.00
N VAL A 83 -18.80 24.49 -32.18
CA VAL A 83 -19.34 25.81 -32.51
C VAL A 83 -19.00 26.83 -31.40
N LEU A 84 -19.05 26.44 -30.12
CA LEU A 84 -18.63 27.32 -29.02
C LEU A 84 -17.13 27.65 -29.09
N TYR A 85 -16.28 26.65 -29.33
CA TYR A 85 -14.83 26.78 -29.36
C TYR A 85 -14.35 27.68 -30.51
N TYR A 86 -14.83 27.44 -31.74
CA TYR A 86 -14.42 28.20 -32.92
C TYR A 86 -15.16 29.55 -33.09
N CYS A 87 -16.44 29.63 -32.71
CA CYS A 87 -17.30 30.78 -33.04
C CYS A 87 -17.73 31.62 -31.83
N GLY A 88 -17.57 31.11 -30.61
CA GLY A 88 -17.95 31.78 -29.38
C GLY A 88 -19.46 31.83 -29.10
N ASN A 89 -19.80 32.10 -27.84
CA ASN A 89 -21.16 31.96 -27.30
C ASN A 89 -22.24 32.77 -28.03
N THR A 90 -21.90 33.91 -28.63
CA THR A 90 -22.84 34.74 -29.40
C THR A 90 -23.32 34.04 -30.67
N ILE A 91 -22.40 33.38 -31.39
CA ILE A 91 -22.72 32.66 -32.63
C ILE A 91 -23.41 31.34 -32.30
N LEU A 92 -22.97 30.62 -31.27
CA LEU A 92 -23.69 29.46 -30.72
C LEU A 92 -25.16 29.81 -30.39
N SER A 93 -25.38 30.90 -29.64
CA SER A 93 -26.71 31.38 -29.27
C SER A 93 -27.60 31.75 -30.47
N GLN A 94 -27.01 32.03 -31.64
CA GLN A 94 -27.72 32.27 -32.89
C GLN A 94 -27.95 30.97 -33.68
N TRP A 95 -27.00 30.04 -33.64
CA TRP A 95 -27.12 28.70 -34.22
C TRP A 95 -28.23 27.89 -33.56
N GLN A 96 -28.22 27.77 -32.22
CA GLN A 96 -29.27 27.09 -31.44
C GLN A 96 -30.68 27.69 -31.60
N ARG A 97 -30.80 28.93 -32.09
CA ARG A 97 -32.07 29.62 -32.37
C ARG A 97 -32.46 29.60 -33.85
N THR A 98 -31.65 28.97 -34.70
CA THR A 98 -31.95 28.79 -36.12
C THR A 98 -32.90 27.62 -36.29
N SER A 99 -34.05 27.86 -36.92
CA SER A 99 -34.97 26.81 -37.37
C SER A 99 -34.62 26.33 -38.78
N ALA A 100 -35.08 25.15 -39.16
CA ALA A 100 -34.89 24.63 -40.52
C ALA A 100 -35.48 25.58 -41.59
N CYS A 101 -34.71 25.82 -42.65
CA CYS A 101 -35.11 26.62 -43.81
C CYS A 101 -36.11 25.82 -44.68
N VAL A 102 -37.39 25.92 -44.34
CA VAL A 102 -38.51 25.30 -45.07
C VAL A 102 -39.11 26.33 -46.04
N TYR A 103 -39.41 25.89 -47.26
CA TYR A 103 -40.03 26.71 -48.30
C TYR A 103 -41.56 26.61 -48.21
N ASP A 104 -42.24 27.75 -48.28
CA ASP A 104 -43.70 27.88 -48.23
C ASP A 104 -44.17 29.11 -49.02
N ASP A 105 -45.44 29.52 -48.87
CA ASP A 105 -46.02 30.69 -49.54
C ASP A 105 -45.38 32.04 -49.15
N LEU A 106 -44.55 32.07 -48.09
CA LEU A 106 -43.85 33.26 -47.58
C LEU A 106 -42.34 33.19 -47.86
N ILE A 107 -41.74 32.01 -47.75
CA ILE A 107 -40.31 31.71 -47.98
C ILE A 107 -40.17 31.02 -49.34
N THR A 108 -39.91 31.83 -50.37
CA THR A 108 -39.75 31.40 -51.76
C THR A 108 -38.30 31.39 -52.25
N ASN A 109 -37.36 31.93 -51.47
CA ASN A 109 -35.93 31.92 -51.79
C ASN A 109 -35.02 31.89 -50.54
N PRO A 110 -33.76 31.43 -50.63
CA PRO A 110 -32.86 31.24 -49.48
C PRO A 110 -32.66 32.48 -48.61
N GLN A 111 -32.64 33.68 -49.18
CA GLN A 111 -32.33 34.92 -48.45
C GLN A 111 -33.49 35.38 -47.55
N GLN A 112 -34.64 34.72 -47.63
CA GLN A 112 -35.79 34.90 -46.72
C GLN A 112 -35.71 33.99 -45.48
N CYS A 113 -34.87 32.95 -45.48
CA CYS A 113 -34.73 32.08 -44.31
C CYS A 113 -34.03 32.80 -43.14
N PRO A 114 -34.51 32.62 -41.89
CA PRO A 114 -33.88 33.18 -40.71
C PRO A 114 -32.67 32.36 -40.27
N GLY A 115 -31.75 32.99 -39.54
CA GLY A 115 -30.64 32.28 -38.88
C GLY A 115 -29.46 31.95 -39.80
N LEU A 116 -28.84 30.80 -39.55
CA LEU A 116 -27.57 30.38 -40.15
C LEU A 116 -27.68 29.03 -40.88
N TYR A 117 -26.64 28.61 -41.60
CA TYR A 117 -26.49 27.23 -42.09
C TYR A 117 -25.01 26.81 -42.15
N LEU A 118 -24.79 25.50 -42.01
CA LEU A 118 -23.50 24.87 -42.21
C LEU A 118 -23.30 24.55 -43.70
N HIS A 119 -22.09 24.80 -44.20
CA HIS A 119 -21.62 24.39 -45.51
C HIS A 119 -20.25 23.73 -45.34
N LEU A 120 -20.10 22.48 -45.77
CA LEU A 120 -18.81 21.82 -45.85
C LEU A 120 -18.02 22.48 -46.99
N ALA A 121 -17.03 23.29 -46.64
CA ALA A 121 -16.30 24.12 -47.59
C ALA A 121 -15.06 23.39 -48.14
N ASN A 122 -14.41 22.57 -47.30
CA ASN A 122 -13.21 21.83 -47.68
C ASN A 122 -13.05 20.55 -46.84
N VAL A 123 -12.37 19.55 -47.41
CA VAL A 123 -12.01 18.29 -46.75
C VAL A 123 -10.53 18.05 -47.06
N THR A 124 -9.67 18.21 -46.06
CA THR A 124 -8.21 18.15 -46.24
C THR A 124 -7.62 16.95 -45.50
N PRO A 125 -7.21 15.89 -46.22
CA PRO A 125 -6.32 14.87 -45.68
C PRO A 125 -4.97 15.50 -45.29
N SER A 126 -4.49 15.15 -44.11
CA SER A 126 -3.27 15.68 -43.51
C SER A 126 -2.56 14.57 -42.69
N THR A 127 -1.30 14.78 -42.37
CA THR A 127 -0.47 13.80 -41.64
C THR A 127 0.14 14.46 -40.42
N ARG A 128 -0.15 13.98 -39.21
CA ARG A 128 0.51 14.45 -37.98
C ARG A 128 1.53 13.44 -37.49
N LYS A 129 2.70 13.94 -37.07
CA LYS A 129 3.73 13.13 -36.42
C LYS A 129 3.37 12.94 -34.96
N VAL A 130 3.24 11.68 -34.53
CA VAL A 130 3.01 11.29 -33.15
C VAL A 130 4.25 10.53 -32.68
N GLU A 131 4.90 11.04 -31.65
CA GLU A 131 5.99 10.32 -30.99
C GLU A 131 5.40 9.29 -30.01
N VAL A 132 5.77 8.02 -30.18
CA VAL A 132 5.37 6.92 -29.32
C VAL A 132 6.60 6.41 -28.60
N LYS A 133 6.61 6.47 -27.26
CA LYS A 133 7.66 5.84 -26.44
C LYS A 133 7.56 4.32 -26.58
N LEU A 134 8.71 3.66 -26.67
CA LEU A 134 8.79 2.20 -26.71
C LEU A 134 9.13 1.66 -25.31
N PRO A 135 8.70 0.43 -24.94
CA PRO A 135 8.95 -0.12 -23.61
C PRO A 135 10.45 -0.32 -23.36
N PRO A 136 10.97 0.00 -22.17
CA PRO A 136 12.39 -0.17 -21.83
C PRO A 136 12.77 -1.64 -21.65
N ALA A 137 14.06 -1.93 -21.58
CA ALA A 137 14.55 -3.20 -21.06
C ALA A 137 14.21 -3.33 -19.56
N GLU A 138 13.97 -4.56 -19.10
CA GLU A 138 13.65 -4.88 -17.70
C GLU A 138 14.64 -5.89 -17.12
N VAL A 139 14.73 -5.98 -15.79
CA VAL A 139 15.50 -7.02 -15.08
C VAL A 139 14.67 -7.58 -13.94
N LEU A 140 14.56 -8.90 -13.89
CA LEU A 140 13.83 -9.68 -12.88
C LEU A 140 14.82 -10.53 -12.08
N ILE A 141 14.49 -10.85 -10.83
CA ILE A 141 15.40 -11.57 -9.93
C ILE A 141 14.76 -12.78 -9.25
N SER A 142 15.56 -13.83 -9.03
CA SER A 142 15.20 -15.06 -8.34
C SER A 142 16.37 -15.63 -7.54
N ILE A 143 16.10 -16.54 -6.60
CA ILE A 143 17.14 -17.27 -5.87
C ILE A 143 17.34 -18.66 -6.49
N VAL A 144 18.60 -19.05 -6.67
CA VAL A 144 19.02 -20.34 -7.24
C VAL A 144 19.91 -21.09 -6.26
N GLY A 145 19.63 -22.38 -6.03
CA GLY A 145 20.38 -23.24 -5.10
C GLY A 145 19.68 -23.54 -3.76
N CYS A 146 18.38 -23.27 -3.67
CA CYS A 146 17.54 -23.52 -2.49
C CYS A 146 16.44 -24.56 -2.78
N GLY A 147 15.59 -24.87 -1.80
CA GLY A 147 14.43 -25.74 -1.99
C GLY A 147 13.42 -25.20 -3.01
N ASN A 148 12.75 -26.09 -3.74
CA ASN A 148 11.69 -25.72 -4.70
C ASN A 148 10.29 -25.61 -4.05
N ALA A 149 10.20 -25.53 -2.72
CA ALA A 149 8.95 -25.43 -1.99
C ALA A 149 8.58 -23.95 -1.72
N PRO A 150 7.35 -23.49 -1.98
CA PRO A 150 6.94 -22.13 -1.67
C PRO A 150 7.09 -21.83 -0.17
N GLY A 151 7.73 -20.69 0.15
CA GLY A 151 8.05 -20.30 1.53
C GLY A 151 9.26 -21.01 2.16
N ASP A 152 9.86 -22.00 1.48
CA ASP A 152 11.07 -22.68 1.97
C ASP A 152 12.33 -21.89 1.59
N ASN A 153 12.53 -20.78 2.29
CA ASN A 153 13.69 -19.88 2.20
C ASN A 153 15.02 -20.53 2.63
N GLN A 154 15.10 -21.88 2.65
CA GLN A 154 16.24 -22.66 3.13
C GLN A 154 17.03 -23.27 1.98
N CYS A 155 18.35 -23.16 2.08
CA CYS A 155 19.29 -23.58 1.06
C CYS A 155 20.36 -24.49 1.68
N SER A 156 20.55 -25.70 1.15
CA SER A 156 21.57 -26.65 1.62
C SER A 156 23.01 -26.29 1.21
N SER A 157 23.19 -25.12 0.59
CA SER A 157 24.44 -24.59 0.07
C SER A 157 24.32 -23.07 -0.09
N LEU A 158 25.45 -22.36 -0.18
CA LEU A 158 25.45 -20.94 -0.51
C LEU A 158 24.75 -20.72 -1.87
N PRO A 159 23.66 -19.92 -1.92
CA PRO A 159 22.87 -19.75 -3.14
C PRO A 159 23.37 -18.58 -3.99
N PHE A 160 22.76 -18.43 -5.15
CA PHE A 160 23.02 -17.36 -6.10
C PHE A 160 21.75 -16.50 -6.22
N LEU A 161 21.93 -15.17 -6.25
CA LEU A 161 20.91 -14.28 -6.79
C LEU A 161 21.05 -14.32 -8.30
N ARG A 162 20.05 -14.87 -8.97
CA ARG A 162 19.95 -14.78 -10.42
C ARG A 162 19.23 -13.49 -10.80
N MET A 163 19.83 -12.72 -11.69
CA MET A 163 19.17 -11.69 -12.48
C MET A 163 18.94 -12.23 -13.90
N GLU A 164 17.72 -12.12 -14.40
CA GLU A 164 17.34 -12.39 -15.80
C GLU A 164 16.82 -11.07 -16.40
N ALA A 165 17.44 -10.62 -17.49
CA ALA A 165 17.11 -9.36 -18.15
C ALA A 165 16.37 -9.60 -19.47
N PHE A 166 15.45 -8.71 -19.82
CA PHE A 166 14.58 -8.84 -20.98
C PHE A 166 14.58 -7.56 -21.82
N GLU A 167 14.76 -7.72 -23.14
CA GLU A 167 14.61 -6.65 -24.11
C GLU A 167 13.31 -6.87 -24.92
N PRO A 168 12.27 -6.03 -24.76
CA PRO A 168 11.02 -6.18 -25.49
C PRO A 168 11.10 -5.82 -26.98
N LEU A 169 12.14 -5.12 -27.45
CA LEU A 169 12.24 -4.66 -28.83
C LEU A 169 12.68 -5.78 -29.81
N PRO A 170 11.94 -6.00 -30.91
CA PRO A 170 12.32 -7.00 -31.90
C PRO A 170 13.61 -6.58 -32.61
N ASN A 171 14.55 -7.54 -32.71
CA ASN A 171 15.91 -7.39 -33.24
C ASN A 171 16.93 -6.69 -32.31
N GLU A 172 16.51 -6.26 -31.11
CA GLU A 172 17.43 -5.83 -30.05
C GLU A 172 17.66 -6.97 -29.03
N GLN A 173 18.70 -6.85 -28.20
CA GLN A 173 19.10 -7.85 -27.21
C GLN A 173 19.84 -7.19 -26.03
N ILE A 174 19.86 -7.86 -24.87
CA ILE A 174 20.66 -7.41 -23.72
C ILE A 174 22.15 -7.67 -23.99
N ILE A 175 22.98 -6.63 -23.85
CA ILE A 175 24.45 -6.72 -23.96
C ILE A 175 25.05 -7.29 -22.67
N GLN A 176 24.60 -6.76 -21.52
CA GLN A 176 25.14 -7.08 -20.20
C GLN A 176 24.22 -6.59 -19.08
N ILE A 177 24.34 -7.24 -17.92
CA ILE A 177 23.77 -6.79 -16.64
C ILE A 177 24.91 -6.18 -15.80
N LEU A 178 24.66 -5.02 -15.20
CA LEU A 178 25.60 -4.33 -14.32
C LEU A 178 24.96 -4.04 -12.96
N GLY A 179 25.78 -3.87 -11.94
CA GLY A 179 25.28 -3.46 -10.64
C GLY A 179 26.36 -3.25 -9.59
N THR A 180 25.91 -3.06 -8.35
CA THR A 180 26.76 -3.07 -7.14
C THR A 180 26.13 -3.92 -6.04
N LEU A 181 26.90 -4.85 -5.49
CA LEU A 181 26.59 -5.65 -4.31
C LEU A 181 27.32 -5.04 -3.11
N ASN A 182 26.61 -4.50 -2.12
CA ASN A 182 27.19 -3.82 -0.96
C ASN A 182 28.26 -2.76 -1.37
N GLY A 183 27.96 -1.99 -2.43
CA GLY A 183 28.86 -1.01 -3.03
C GLY A 183 30.04 -1.56 -3.87
N GLN A 184 30.24 -2.88 -3.94
CA GLN A 184 31.23 -3.49 -4.85
C GLN A 184 30.62 -3.71 -6.24
N PRO A 185 31.21 -3.17 -7.33
CA PRO A 185 30.66 -3.30 -8.66
C PRO A 185 30.77 -4.73 -9.22
N PHE A 186 29.74 -5.15 -9.97
CA PHE A 186 29.74 -6.38 -10.75
C PHE A 186 29.23 -6.14 -12.18
N THR A 187 29.59 -7.05 -13.09
CA THR A 187 29.17 -7.01 -14.50
C THR A 187 29.11 -8.45 -15.03
N CYS A 188 28.00 -8.78 -15.69
CA CYS A 188 27.74 -10.08 -16.32
C CYS A 188 27.43 -9.86 -17.81
N PRO A 189 28.14 -10.51 -18.74
CA PRO A 189 27.83 -10.41 -20.17
C PRO A 189 26.58 -11.21 -20.52
N GLY A 190 25.72 -10.65 -21.38
CA GLY A 190 24.44 -11.22 -21.79
C GLY A 190 23.30 -10.97 -20.82
N GLU A 191 22.22 -11.74 -20.99
CA GLU A 191 20.90 -11.55 -20.37
C GLU A 191 20.70 -12.27 -19.03
N ILE A 192 21.67 -13.07 -18.55
CA ILE A 192 21.59 -13.80 -17.28
C ILE A 192 22.84 -13.54 -16.44
N CYS A 193 22.65 -13.27 -15.15
CA CYS A 193 23.73 -13.03 -14.19
C CYS A 193 23.48 -13.80 -12.89
N ASP A 194 24.25 -14.87 -12.65
CA ASP A 194 24.24 -15.64 -11.39
C ASP A 194 25.28 -15.07 -10.42
N LEU A 195 24.82 -14.26 -9.46
CA LEU A 195 25.67 -13.59 -8.47
C LEU A 195 25.71 -14.40 -7.16
N PRO A 196 26.86 -15.00 -6.76
CA PRO A 196 26.95 -15.79 -5.55
C PRO A 196 26.73 -14.93 -4.29
N LEU A 197 25.85 -15.38 -3.40
CA LEU A 197 25.53 -14.68 -2.16
C LEU A 197 26.40 -15.19 -1.01
N ALA A 198 27.15 -14.29 -0.38
CA ALA A 198 27.87 -14.55 0.86
C ALA A 198 26.96 -14.30 2.08
N PRO A 199 27.22 -14.95 3.24
CA PRO A 199 26.53 -14.66 4.49
C PRO A 199 26.55 -13.18 4.87
N THR A 200 25.41 -12.66 5.33
CA THR A 200 25.19 -11.24 5.65
C THR A 200 24.98 -11.01 7.15
N GLY A 201 24.84 -9.75 7.55
CA GLY A 201 24.22 -9.41 8.85
C GLY A 201 22.69 -9.56 8.82
N MET A 202 22.05 -9.37 9.98
CA MET A 202 20.58 -9.46 10.16
C MET A 202 19.77 -8.47 9.33
N ASN A 203 20.39 -7.38 8.88
CA ASN A 203 19.78 -6.35 8.03
C ASN A 203 20.02 -6.60 6.52
N GLY A 204 20.67 -7.72 6.16
CA GLY A 204 21.07 -8.02 4.79
C GLY A 204 22.14 -7.08 4.23
N VAL A 205 22.21 -7.02 2.90
CA VAL A 205 23.01 -6.08 2.10
C VAL A 205 22.17 -5.51 0.95
N GLU A 206 22.50 -4.30 0.52
CA GLU A 206 21.85 -3.66 -0.64
C GLU A 206 22.52 -4.12 -1.95
N ILE A 207 21.69 -4.34 -2.97
CA ILE A 207 22.07 -4.63 -4.35
C ILE A 207 21.36 -3.63 -5.26
N VAL A 208 22.12 -2.97 -6.13
CA VAL A 208 21.59 -2.08 -7.18
C VAL A 208 21.95 -2.70 -8.53
N PHE A 209 21.00 -2.81 -9.46
CA PHE A 209 21.22 -3.50 -10.74
C PHE A 209 20.42 -2.89 -11.91
N TRP A 210 20.95 -3.02 -13.12
CA TRP A 210 20.32 -2.62 -14.38
C TRP A 210 20.92 -3.42 -15.55
N ALA A 211 20.27 -3.40 -16.70
CA ALA A 211 20.77 -3.99 -17.95
C ALA A 211 21.05 -2.92 -19.02
N GLU A 212 21.95 -3.20 -19.95
CA GLU A 212 22.25 -2.38 -21.12
C GLU A 212 21.85 -3.11 -22.41
N SER A 213 21.22 -2.39 -23.35
CA SER A 213 20.62 -2.93 -24.57
C SER A 213 21.44 -2.59 -25.83
N SER A 214 21.35 -3.44 -26.87
CA SER A 214 21.89 -3.15 -28.20
C SER A 214 21.26 -1.92 -28.86
N TYR A 215 20.09 -1.47 -28.40
CA TYR A 215 19.48 -0.20 -28.78
C TYR A 215 20.37 1.02 -28.41
N GLY A 216 21.29 0.86 -27.46
CA GLY A 216 22.23 1.88 -27.01
C GLY A 216 21.82 2.60 -25.72
N ASP A 217 20.79 2.11 -25.04
CA ASP A 217 20.31 2.61 -23.75
C ASP A 217 20.36 1.52 -22.65
N ALA A 218 19.76 1.82 -21.50
CA ALA A 218 19.76 0.97 -20.31
C ALA A 218 18.37 0.90 -19.67
N SER A 219 18.10 -0.16 -18.91
CA SER A 219 16.93 -0.25 -18.05
C SER A 219 16.94 0.81 -16.94
N GLU A 220 15.83 0.93 -16.23
CA GLU A 220 15.84 1.60 -14.92
C GLU A 220 16.80 0.88 -13.94
N LYS A 221 17.19 1.59 -12.87
CA LYS A 221 18.06 1.05 -11.82
C LYS A 221 17.22 0.49 -10.68
N PHE A 222 17.07 -0.82 -10.70
CA PHE A 222 16.36 -1.57 -9.68
C PHE A 222 17.21 -1.74 -8.43
N ASN A 223 16.54 -1.96 -7.30
CA ASN A 223 17.17 -2.19 -6.00
C ASN A 223 16.60 -3.48 -5.40
N ALA A 224 17.43 -4.20 -4.66
CA ALA A 224 17.02 -5.30 -3.81
C ALA A 224 17.80 -5.24 -2.49
N GLN A 225 17.12 -5.48 -1.37
CA GLN A 225 17.80 -5.88 -0.14
C GLN A 225 17.83 -7.42 -0.10
N VAL A 226 19.00 -8.01 0.15
CA VAL A 226 19.16 -9.47 0.25
C VAL A 226 19.82 -9.85 1.56
N ARG A 227 19.28 -10.85 2.26
CA ARG A 227 19.81 -11.36 3.53
C ARG A 227 20.11 -12.85 3.39
N VAL A 228 21.27 -13.28 3.91
CA VAL A 228 21.69 -14.69 3.96
C VAL A 228 22.23 -15.01 5.35
N ILE A 229 21.48 -15.78 6.14
CA ILE A 229 21.85 -16.16 7.51
C ILE A 229 22.22 -17.65 7.54
N PRO A 230 23.44 -18.03 7.97
CA PRO A 230 23.79 -19.42 8.20
C PRO A 230 23.10 -19.92 9.48
N TRP A 231 22.45 -21.08 9.41
CA TRP A 231 21.65 -21.66 10.49
C TRP A 231 22.03 -23.15 10.71
N GLY A 232 21.83 -23.64 11.93
CA GLY A 232 22.39 -24.91 12.43
C GLY A 232 23.67 -24.73 13.27
N GLU A 233 24.33 -25.84 13.64
CA GLU A 233 25.49 -25.85 14.57
C GLU A 233 26.82 -25.32 13.96
N PHE A 234 26.81 -24.13 13.35
CA PHE A 234 28.03 -23.33 13.15
C PHE A 234 28.61 -22.79 14.47
N ALA A 235 27.81 -22.80 15.56
CA ALA A 235 28.11 -22.13 16.82
C ALA A 235 28.74 -23.02 17.92
N ASN A 236 28.84 -24.34 17.71
CA ASN A 236 29.21 -25.30 18.75
C ASN A 236 30.31 -26.28 18.28
N PRO A 237 31.60 -25.95 18.47
CA PRO A 237 32.71 -26.76 17.97
C PRO A 237 33.00 -28.04 18.78
N GLU A 238 32.25 -28.32 19.85
CA GLU A 238 32.46 -29.49 20.72
C GLU A 238 31.42 -30.61 20.53
N ALA A 239 30.36 -30.37 19.74
CA ALA A 239 29.38 -31.40 19.35
C ALA A 239 29.79 -32.15 18.06
N ALA A 240 29.33 -33.38 17.93
CA ALA A 240 29.35 -34.08 16.64
C ALA A 240 28.12 -33.64 15.84
N PRO A 241 28.28 -33.12 14.60
CA PRO A 241 27.18 -32.48 13.88
C PRO A 241 26.07 -33.49 13.56
N ALA A 242 24.87 -33.25 14.08
CA ALA A 242 23.68 -34.03 13.80
C ALA A 242 23.09 -33.69 12.41
N ASP A 243 23.07 -32.40 12.07
CA ASP A 243 22.41 -31.85 10.88
C ASP A 243 23.41 -31.25 9.88
N GLN A 244 22.96 -31.14 8.62
CA GLN A 244 23.69 -30.41 7.58
C GLN A 244 23.52 -28.89 7.78
N PRO A 245 24.54 -28.07 7.47
CA PRO A 245 24.40 -26.62 7.50
C PRO A 245 23.37 -26.14 6.47
N VAL A 246 22.49 -25.23 6.88
CA VAL A 246 21.51 -24.58 6.01
C VAL A 246 21.72 -23.07 6.01
N TYR A 247 21.34 -22.42 4.91
CA TYR A 247 21.33 -20.98 4.76
C TYR A 247 19.89 -20.51 4.58
N TYR A 248 19.44 -19.63 5.47
CA TYR A 248 18.15 -18.96 5.36
C TYR A 248 18.30 -17.67 4.55
N VAL A 249 17.48 -17.47 3.51
CA VAL A 249 17.63 -16.37 2.55
C VAL A 249 16.33 -15.61 2.32
N ASP A 250 16.40 -14.29 2.45
CA ASP A 250 15.31 -13.37 2.12
C ASP A 250 15.73 -12.40 1.00
N VAL A 251 14.77 -12.02 0.15
CA VAL A 251 14.91 -10.97 -0.87
C VAL A 251 13.73 -10.01 -0.74
N LEU A 252 14.00 -8.70 -0.76
CA LEU A 252 12.99 -7.64 -0.82
C LEU A 252 13.26 -6.77 -2.06
N SER A 253 12.38 -6.85 -3.07
CA SER A 253 12.47 -6.07 -4.31
C SER A 253 11.17 -6.16 -5.11
N SER A 254 10.84 -5.10 -5.85
CA SER A 254 9.76 -5.10 -6.87
C SER A 254 10.04 -6.01 -8.06
N GLN A 255 11.29 -6.49 -8.20
CA GLN A 255 11.71 -7.34 -9.31
C GLN A 255 11.75 -8.83 -8.95
N TYR A 256 11.40 -9.21 -7.72
CA TYR A 256 11.49 -10.60 -7.28
C TYR A 256 10.35 -11.45 -7.88
N LEU A 257 10.71 -12.56 -8.52
CA LEU A 257 9.83 -13.41 -9.33
C LEU A 257 8.81 -14.22 -8.52
N GLN A 258 8.98 -14.31 -7.20
CA GLN A 258 8.02 -14.89 -6.27
C GLN A 258 7.45 -13.76 -5.41
N ASP A 259 6.13 -13.61 -5.40
CA ASP A 259 5.39 -12.64 -4.59
C ASP A 259 5.84 -11.17 -4.71
N ASN A 260 5.56 -10.57 -5.88
CA ASN A 260 5.63 -9.12 -6.10
C ASN A 260 4.49 -8.35 -5.39
N LEU A 261 4.35 -8.61 -4.08
CA LEU A 261 3.35 -8.00 -3.20
C LEU A 261 3.94 -6.74 -2.55
N SER A 262 3.26 -5.60 -2.74
CA SER A 262 3.62 -4.34 -2.08
C SER A 262 3.23 -4.38 -0.59
N SER A 263 4.11 -5.00 0.20
CA SER A 263 4.00 -5.17 1.66
C SER A 263 4.83 -4.13 2.41
N CYS A 264 4.53 -3.92 3.70
CA CYS A 264 5.31 -2.98 4.52
C CYS A 264 6.80 -3.36 4.65
N SER A 265 7.14 -4.66 4.57
CA SER A 265 8.54 -5.11 4.46
C SER A 265 9.22 -4.60 3.19
N ASN A 266 8.55 -4.68 2.03
CA ASN A 266 9.07 -4.18 0.77
C ASN A 266 9.18 -2.65 0.79
N ILE A 267 8.18 -1.94 1.33
CA ILE A 267 8.17 -0.48 1.50
C ILE A 267 9.39 0.00 2.31
N TRP A 268 9.59 -0.57 3.50
CA TRP A 268 10.70 -0.17 4.40
C TRP A 268 12.06 -0.73 4.01
N GLN A 269 12.10 -1.75 3.14
CA GLN A 269 13.23 -2.66 2.95
C GLN A 269 13.67 -3.29 4.29
N ALA A 270 12.70 -3.81 5.05
CA ALA A 270 12.86 -4.37 6.39
C ALA A 270 12.41 -5.83 6.45
N PHE A 271 13.35 -6.75 6.68
CA PHE A 271 13.07 -8.17 6.84
C PHE A 271 12.41 -8.50 8.19
N LEU A 272 11.59 -9.55 8.20
CA LEU A 272 11.09 -10.19 9.42
C LEU A 272 12.28 -10.74 10.28
N PRO A 273 12.09 -10.99 11.58
CA PRO A 273 13.04 -11.76 12.37
C PRO A 273 13.21 -13.19 11.81
N VAL A 274 14.38 -13.79 12.00
CA VAL A 274 14.75 -15.11 11.43
C VAL A 274 14.05 -16.24 12.19
N ASP A 275 13.76 -16.00 13.46
CA ASP A 275 12.95 -16.80 14.38
C ASP A 275 11.43 -16.64 14.16
N GLY A 276 11.02 -15.83 13.18
CA GLY A 276 9.62 -15.58 12.81
C GLY A 276 9.10 -14.22 13.27
N ALA A 277 7.92 -13.83 12.80
CA ALA A 277 7.26 -12.62 13.30
C ALA A 277 6.77 -12.83 14.75
N PRO A 278 6.78 -11.78 15.60
CA PRO A 278 6.06 -11.78 16.87
C PRO A 278 4.60 -12.22 16.69
N THR A 279 3.99 -12.86 17.68
CA THR A 279 2.64 -13.44 17.55
C THR A 279 1.57 -12.45 17.08
N TRP A 280 1.66 -11.18 17.51
CA TRP A 280 0.75 -10.10 17.10
C TRP A 280 0.96 -9.61 15.64
N LEU A 281 2.07 -10.00 15.01
CA LEU A 281 2.43 -9.75 13.60
C LEU A 281 2.43 -11.05 12.77
N ASN A 282 1.81 -12.12 13.26
CA ASN A 282 1.71 -13.39 12.54
C ASN A 282 0.57 -13.41 11.50
N THR A 283 0.74 -14.22 10.46
CA THR A 283 -0.31 -14.66 9.53
C THR A 283 -0.31 -16.19 9.52
N PRO A 284 -1.29 -16.86 10.15
CA PRO A 284 -1.35 -18.31 10.16
C PRO A 284 -1.77 -18.86 8.79
N LEU A 285 -1.45 -20.12 8.51
CA LEU A 285 -1.82 -20.81 7.27
C LEU A 285 -3.32 -21.09 7.12
N LEU A 286 -4.05 -21.09 8.25
CA LEU A 286 -5.47 -21.44 8.36
C LEU A 286 -6.22 -20.38 9.17
N SER A 287 -7.44 -20.04 8.73
CA SER A 287 -8.31 -19.05 9.39
C SER A 287 -8.73 -19.45 10.79
N GLU A 288 -8.83 -20.75 11.03
CA GLU A 288 -9.14 -21.41 12.29
C GLU A 288 -8.16 -21.04 13.40
N ASN A 289 -6.92 -20.68 13.03
CA ASN A 289 -5.85 -20.33 13.97
C ASN A 289 -5.86 -18.83 14.33
N LEU A 290 -6.81 -18.05 13.80
CA LEU A 290 -7.12 -16.69 14.27
C LEU A 290 -8.21 -16.70 15.37
N VAL A 291 -8.87 -17.82 15.64
CA VAL A 291 -10.12 -17.88 16.43
C VAL A 291 -9.92 -17.39 17.88
N SER A 292 -10.79 -16.45 18.28
CA SER A 292 -10.80 -15.80 19.59
C SER A 292 -12.16 -15.96 20.30
N PHE A 293 -12.18 -15.76 21.62
CA PHE A 293 -13.37 -15.97 22.47
C PHE A 293 -13.60 -14.82 23.46
N ASP A 294 -13.24 -13.61 23.05
CA ASP A 294 -13.21 -12.42 23.91
C ASP A 294 -14.60 -11.88 24.25
N GLU A 295 -14.71 -11.25 25.42
CA GLU A 295 -15.94 -10.61 25.91
C GLU A 295 -16.11 -9.19 25.36
N TYR A 296 -16.57 -9.09 24.12
CA TYR A 296 -16.86 -7.80 23.49
C TYR A 296 -18.21 -7.21 23.92
N TYR A 297 -18.21 -6.49 25.04
CA TYR A 297 -19.41 -5.88 25.64
C TYR A 297 -20.13 -4.85 24.74
N LEU A 298 -19.44 -4.14 23.83
CA LEU A 298 -20.11 -3.27 22.86
C LEU A 298 -20.78 -4.08 21.75
N LEU A 299 -20.10 -5.12 21.25
CA LEU A 299 -20.67 -6.06 20.26
C LEU A 299 -21.92 -6.77 20.82
N ALA A 300 -21.83 -7.32 22.04
CA ALA A 300 -22.96 -7.89 22.75
C ALA A 300 -24.12 -6.87 22.87
N GLY A 301 -23.81 -5.62 23.22
CA GLY A 301 -24.78 -4.54 23.29
C GLY A 301 -25.45 -4.24 21.94
N SER A 302 -24.71 -4.30 20.83
CA SER A 302 -25.26 -4.16 19.47
C SER A 302 -26.13 -5.36 19.07
N LEU A 303 -25.67 -6.59 19.31
CA LEU A 303 -26.41 -7.82 19.01
C LEU A 303 -27.76 -7.90 19.77
N ILE A 304 -27.80 -7.46 21.03
CA ILE A 304 -29.04 -7.34 21.81
C ILE A 304 -29.97 -6.28 21.20
N LYS A 305 -29.46 -5.09 20.84
CA LYS A 305 -30.28 -4.01 20.25
C LYS A 305 -30.91 -4.39 18.91
N GLN A 306 -30.20 -5.15 18.08
CA GLN A 306 -30.73 -5.65 16.79
C GLN A 306 -31.67 -6.86 16.96
N GLY A 307 -31.95 -7.30 18.19
CA GLY A 307 -32.86 -8.41 18.47
C GLY A 307 -32.30 -9.81 18.18
N LEU A 308 -31.01 -9.93 17.83
CA LEU A 308 -30.34 -11.23 17.65
C LEU A 308 -30.21 -11.98 18.98
N VAL A 309 -30.05 -11.25 20.08
CA VAL A 309 -29.95 -11.80 21.45
C VAL A 309 -31.12 -11.30 22.29
N ASN A 310 -32.02 -12.20 22.68
CA ASN A 310 -33.10 -11.86 23.61
C ASN A 310 -32.59 -11.85 25.06
N ALA A 311 -32.14 -10.69 25.54
CA ALA A 311 -31.74 -10.48 26.93
C ALA A 311 -32.86 -9.89 27.83
N SER A 312 -34.15 -10.06 27.48
CA SER A 312 -35.29 -9.51 28.25
C SER A 312 -35.42 -10.04 29.68
N THR A 313 -34.76 -11.14 30.02
CA THR A 313 -34.67 -11.70 31.38
C THR A 313 -33.63 -10.99 32.27
N CYS A 314 -32.69 -10.25 31.67
CA CYS A 314 -31.67 -9.51 32.39
C CYS A 314 -32.18 -8.15 32.86
N GLU A 315 -31.56 -7.60 33.91
CA GLU A 315 -31.82 -6.22 34.32
C GLU A 315 -31.60 -5.27 33.13
N ARG A 316 -32.55 -4.33 32.96
CA ARG A 316 -32.60 -3.35 31.87
C ARG A 316 -32.56 -3.97 30.45
N GLY A 317 -32.98 -5.23 30.31
CA GLY A 317 -32.91 -5.95 29.04
C GLY A 317 -31.47 -6.31 28.63
N GLY A 318 -30.56 -6.42 29.61
CA GLY A 318 -29.16 -6.78 29.38
C GLY A 318 -28.26 -5.61 28.98
N LEU A 319 -28.73 -4.35 29.03
CA LEU A 319 -28.02 -3.17 28.51
C LEU A 319 -27.71 -2.09 29.56
N GLU A 320 -26.50 -1.55 29.45
CA GLU A 320 -26.02 -0.39 30.21
C GLU A 320 -26.46 0.96 29.61
N SER A 321 -26.23 2.07 30.34
CA SER A 321 -26.62 3.42 29.88
C SER A 321 -25.83 3.95 28.68
N ASN A 322 -24.63 3.44 28.43
CA ASN A 322 -23.87 3.66 27.19
C ASN A 322 -24.33 2.75 26.04
N GLY A 323 -25.19 1.77 26.31
CA GLY A 323 -25.62 0.75 25.35
C GLY A 323 -24.62 -0.38 25.13
N ALA A 324 -23.59 -0.54 25.96
CA ALA A 324 -22.91 -1.83 26.08
C ALA A 324 -23.87 -2.86 26.70
N ALA A 325 -23.55 -4.15 26.59
CA ALA A 325 -24.17 -5.16 27.44
C ALA A 325 -23.75 -4.96 28.91
N ASN A 326 -24.60 -5.37 29.85
CA ASN A 326 -24.18 -5.70 31.21
C ASN A 326 -23.75 -7.18 31.29
N VAL A 327 -23.25 -7.65 32.44
CA VAL A 327 -22.73 -9.03 32.59
C VAL A 327 -23.75 -10.09 32.15
N CYS A 328 -25.01 -9.97 32.58
CA CYS A 328 -26.08 -10.90 32.16
C CYS A 328 -26.36 -10.84 30.65
N GLY A 329 -26.35 -9.63 30.07
CA GLY A 329 -26.46 -9.45 28.62
C GLY A 329 -25.30 -10.10 27.85
N MET A 330 -24.07 -9.96 28.35
CA MET A 330 -22.86 -10.57 27.77
C MET A 330 -22.89 -12.10 27.90
N GLU A 331 -23.33 -12.66 29.03
CA GLU A 331 -23.50 -14.10 29.20
C GLU A 331 -24.50 -14.70 28.19
N LEU A 332 -25.64 -14.04 27.96
CA LEU A 332 -26.62 -14.47 26.94
C LEU A 332 -26.14 -14.22 25.50
N ALA A 333 -25.35 -13.17 25.27
CA ALA A 333 -24.81 -12.84 23.95
C ALA A 333 -23.57 -13.67 23.57
N ARG A 334 -22.88 -14.29 24.52
CA ARG A 334 -21.59 -14.99 24.34
C ARG A 334 -21.51 -15.90 23.10
N PRO A 335 -22.46 -16.81 22.80
CA PRO A 335 -22.37 -17.64 21.60
C PRO A 335 -22.39 -16.79 20.31
N TYR A 336 -23.22 -15.75 20.24
CA TYR A 336 -23.30 -14.84 19.10
C TYR A 336 -22.07 -13.93 18.98
N VAL A 337 -21.47 -13.53 20.12
CA VAL A 337 -20.20 -12.78 20.13
C VAL A 337 -19.04 -13.64 19.65
N ASN A 338 -19.02 -14.93 20.02
CA ASN A 338 -18.01 -15.88 19.55
C ASN A 338 -18.18 -16.20 18.06
N GLU A 339 -19.41 -16.37 17.56
CA GLU A 339 -19.67 -16.53 16.12
C GLU A 339 -19.28 -15.26 15.35
N TRP A 340 -19.71 -14.09 15.84
CA TRP A 340 -19.57 -12.83 15.11
C TRP A 340 -18.13 -12.31 15.06
N GLN A 341 -17.31 -12.51 16.10
CA GLN A 341 -15.91 -12.05 16.06
C GLN A 341 -15.03 -12.86 15.10
N ASN A 342 -15.34 -14.16 14.92
CA ASN A 342 -14.53 -15.08 14.09
C ASN A 342 -15.02 -15.21 12.65
N ARG A 343 -16.24 -14.74 12.33
CA ARG A 343 -16.82 -14.82 10.98
C ARG A 343 -15.98 -14.17 9.87
N PHE A 344 -15.11 -13.24 10.24
CA PHE A 344 -14.30 -12.45 9.33
C PHE A 344 -12.91 -13.08 9.07
N ASP A 345 -12.52 -14.11 9.84
CA ASP A 345 -11.15 -14.64 9.87
C ASP A 345 -10.65 -15.13 8.49
N ALA A 346 -11.53 -15.71 7.68
CA ALA A 346 -11.21 -16.12 6.31
C ALA A 346 -10.96 -14.93 5.36
N GLU A 347 -11.71 -13.84 5.50
CA GLU A 347 -11.48 -12.61 4.71
C GLU A 347 -10.25 -11.85 5.21
N ILE A 348 -10.02 -11.82 6.54
CA ILE A 348 -8.81 -11.27 7.16
C ILE A 348 -7.57 -12.00 6.61
N LEU A 349 -7.60 -13.34 6.56
CA LEU A 349 -6.51 -14.15 6.00
C LEU A 349 -6.34 -13.94 4.49
N GLN A 350 -7.44 -13.88 3.73
CA GLN A 350 -7.39 -13.59 2.28
C GLN A 350 -6.77 -12.21 2.00
N VAL A 351 -7.15 -11.19 2.77
CA VAL A 351 -6.61 -9.82 2.65
C VAL A 351 -5.16 -9.78 3.11
N ALA A 352 -4.78 -10.51 4.15
CA ALA A 352 -3.40 -10.61 4.61
C ALA A 352 -2.49 -11.18 3.51
N ASN A 353 -2.88 -12.33 2.94
CA ASN A 353 -2.13 -13.00 1.87
C ASN A 353 -2.06 -12.19 0.57
N SER A 354 -3.00 -11.27 0.32
CA SER A 354 -3.01 -10.41 -0.88
C SER A 354 -2.47 -8.99 -0.66
N THR A 355 -2.03 -8.63 0.56
CA THR A 355 -1.46 -7.31 0.86
C THR A 355 -0.15 -7.35 1.67
N GLY A 356 0.21 -8.49 2.27
CA GLY A 356 1.35 -8.60 3.17
C GLY A 356 1.18 -7.86 4.52
N VAL A 357 -0.05 -7.41 4.84
CA VAL A 357 -0.42 -6.90 6.17
C VAL A 357 -0.77 -8.09 7.07
N PRO A 358 -0.18 -8.25 8.27
CA PRO A 358 -0.41 -9.45 9.07
C PRO A 358 -1.87 -9.67 9.50
N ALA A 359 -2.33 -10.92 9.42
CA ALA A 359 -3.70 -11.28 9.74
C ALA A 359 -4.04 -11.05 11.22
N GLN A 360 -3.13 -11.44 12.14
CA GLN A 360 -3.33 -11.21 13.57
C GLN A 360 -3.34 -9.72 13.91
N LEU A 361 -2.52 -8.90 13.24
CA LEU A 361 -2.50 -7.45 13.41
C LEU A 361 -3.87 -6.84 13.06
N MET A 362 -4.43 -7.20 11.90
CA MET A 362 -5.75 -6.70 11.50
C MET A 362 -6.84 -7.14 12.47
N LYS A 363 -6.82 -8.41 12.92
CA LYS A 363 -7.78 -8.91 13.91
C LYS A 363 -7.66 -8.18 15.26
N ASN A 364 -6.45 -7.92 15.73
CA ASN A 364 -6.20 -7.15 16.95
C ASN A 364 -6.73 -5.71 16.83
N ILE A 365 -6.57 -5.05 15.68
CA ILE A 365 -7.10 -3.68 15.49
C ILE A 365 -8.63 -3.68 15.46
N PHE A 366 -9.26 -4.61 14.74
CA PHE A 366 -10.73 -4.70 14.69
C PHE A 366 -11.38 -5.01 16.05
N SER A 367 -10.68 -5.69 16.96
CA SER A 367 -11.17 -5.89 18.33
C SER A 367 -11.21 -4.60 19.15
N ARG A 368 -10.25 -3.67 18.93
CA ARG A 368 -10.20 -2.37 19.63
C ARG A 368 -11.10 -1.32 18.99
N GLU A 369 -11.03 -1.16 17.67
CA GLU A 369 -11.74 -0.09 16.96
C GLU A 369 -13.25 -0.33 16.94
N SER A 370 -13.68 -1.49 16.45
CA SER A 370 -15.11 -1.77 16.25
C SER A 370 -15.69 -2.81 17.20
N GLN A 371 -14.87 -3.60 17.90
CA GLN A 371 -15.27 -4.89 18.48
C GLN A 371 -15.97 -5.77 17.44
N PHE A 372 -15.44 -5.81 16.21
CA PHE A 372 -16.00 -6.49 15.05
C PHE A 372 -17.42 -6.03 14.62
N TRP A 373 -17.88 -4.84 15.04
CA TRP A 373 -19.14 -4.26 14.59
C TRP A 373 -18.91 -3.27 13.42
N PRO A 374 -19.17 -3.65 12.14
CA PRO A 374 -18.76 -2.86 10.98
C PRO A 374 -19.67 -1.64 10.67
N GLY A 375 -20.71 -1.41 11.47
CA GLY A 375 -21.66 -0.31 11.33
C GLY A 375 -21.34 0.89 12.24
N ILE A 376 -21.96 2.02 11.96
CA ILE A 376 -21.76 3.27 12.70
C ILE A 376 -22.31 3.14 14.12
N TYR A 377 -21.45 3.35 15.13
CA TYR A 377 -21.90 3.62 16.49
C TYR A 377 -22.53 5.02 16.56
N ALA A 378 -23.70 5.14 17.18
CA ALA A 378 -24.72 6.19 16.95
C ALA A 378 -24.37 7.67 17.26
N ARG A 379 -23.08 8.04 17.38
CA ARG A 379 -22.57 9.41 17.55
C ARG A 379 -21.26 9.70 16.81
N VAL A 380 -20.67 8.72 16.12
CA VAL A 380 -19.30 8.82 15.58
C VAL A 380 -19.31 8.90 14.06
N GLN A 381 -18.38 9.64 13.46
CA GLN A 381 -18.24 9.79 12.00
C GLN A 381 -17.22 8.77 11.44
N GLU A 382 -17.32 7.53 11.92
CA GLU A 382 -16.38 6.45 11.70
C GLU A 382 -17.11 5.20 11.19
N ALA A 383 -16.48 4.47 10.27
CA ALA A 383 -17.15 3.43 9.49
C ALA A 383 -16.27 2.20 9.22
N GLY A 384 -16.91 1.02 9.13
CA GLY A 384 -16.24 -0.26 8.86
C GLY A 384 -15.53 -0.84 10.08
N LEU A 385 -14.90 -2.01 9.92
CA LEU A 385 -14.28 -2.75 11.03
C LEU A 385 -13.09 -2.02 11.68
N GLY A 386 -12.42 -1.15 10.92
CA GLY A 386 -11.33 -0.28 11.40
C GLY A 386 -11.74 1.14 11.76
N GLN A 387 -13.04 1.48 11.80
CA GLN A 387 -13.55 2.83 12.17
C GLN A 387 -12.88 3.98 11.39
N MET A 388 -12.93 3.92 10.05
CA MET A 388 -12.30 4.94 9.19
C MET A 388 -12.98 6.31 9.32
N THR A 389 -12.19 7.33 9.66
CA THR A 389 -12.55 8.76 9.61
C THR A 389 -12.26 9.37 8.23
N GLU A 390 -12.73 10.61 7.99
CA GLU A 390 -12.27 11.38 6.81
C GLU A 390 -10.75 11.58 6.79
N LEU A 391 -10.09 11.76 7.94
CA LEU A 391 -8.63 11.91 8.00
C LEU A 391 -7.90 10.59 7.69
N GLY A 392 -8.48 9.45 8.09
CA GLY A 392 -8.01 8.14 7.65
C GLY A 392 -8.15 7.96 6.15
N ALA A 393 -9.30 8.35 5.58
CA ALA A 393 -9.53 8.34 4.14
C ALA A 393 -8.56 9.24 3.36
N ASP A 394 -8.22 10.43 3.89
CA ASP A 394 -7.19 11.32 3.34
C ASP A 394 -5.83 10.62 3.25
N ALA A 395 -5.41 9.95 4.33
CA ALA A 395 -4.17 9.19 4.35
C ALA A 395 -4.14 8.04 3.32
N VAL A 396 -5.24 7.28 3.16
CA VAL A 396 -5.28 6.21 2.13
C VAL A 396 -5.22 6.78 0.72
N LEU A 397 -5.96 7.86 0.43
CA LEU A 397 -6.02 8.46 -0.90
C LEU A 397 -4.74 9.21 -1.29
N LEU A 398 -3.97 9.70 -0.31
CA LEU A 398 -2.71 10.40 -0.54
C LEU A 398 -1.49 9.46 -0.59
N TRP A 399 -1.46 8.41 0.22
CA TRP A 399 -0.28 7.54 0.40
C TRP A 399 -0.44 6.12 -0.16
N ASN A 400 -1.53 5.81 -0.86
CA ASN A 400 -1.68 4.60 -1.67
C ASN A 400 -2.10 4.96 -3.11
N PRO A 401 -1.14 5.33 -3.99
CA PRO A 401 -1.44 5.79 -5.36
C PRO A 401 -2.18 4.75 -6.21
N ASP A 402 -1.89 3.46 -6.04
CA ASP A 402 -2.55 2.38 -6.77
C ASP A 402 -4.03 2.27 -6.39
N PHE A 403 -4.34 2.36 -5.09
CA PHE A 403 -5.72 2.42 -4.62
C PHE A 403 -6.43 3.69 -5.09
N PHE A 404 -5.79 4.86 -4.99
CA PHE A 404 -6.36 6.12 -5.48
C PHE A 404 -6.68 6.04 -6.98
N THR A 405 -5.79 5.48 -7.79
CA THR A 405 -5.96 5.32 -9.24
C THR A 405 -7.13 4.38 -9.58
N GLN A 406 -7.34 3.33 -8.77
CA GLN A 406 -8.50 2.42 -8.90
C GLN A 406 -9.81 3.02 -8.39
N PHE A 407 -9.76 3.84 -7.33
CA PHE A 407 -10.94 4.35 -6.62
C PHE A 407 -11.49 5.66 -7.20
N CYS A 408 -10.61 6.61 -7.58
CA CYS A 408 -11.03 7.94 -8.01
C CYS A 408 -11.98 7.94 -9.24
N PRO A 409 -11.76 7.11 -10.29
CA PRO A 409 -12.66 7.03 -11.45
C PRO A 409 -14.08 6.50 -11.13
N LEU A 410 -14.31 5.99 -9.91
CA LEU A 410 -15.64 5.59 -9.43
C LEU A 410 -16.46 6.78 -8.89
N VAL A 411 -15.87 7.97 -8.81
CA VAL A 411 -16.43 9.17 -8.16
C VAL A 411 -16.24 10.43 -9.02
N LEU A 412 -15.09 10.57 -9.70
CA LEU A 412 -14.70 11.72 -10.53
C LEU A 412 -14.32 11.28 -11.94
N ALA A 413 -14.26 12.23 -12.88
CA ALA A 413 -13.79 11.97 -14.24
C ALA A 413 -12.29 11.63 -14.28
N GLU A 414 -11.87 10.79 -15.22
CA GLU A 414 -10.51 10.23 -15.27
C GLU A 414 -9.43 11.31 -15.42
N GLU A 415 -9.68 12.35 -16.21
CA GLU A 415 -8.79 13.49 -16.45
C GLU A 415 -8.66 14.41 -15.21
N THR A 416 -9.57 14.24 -14.24
CA THR A 416 -9.41 14.81 -12.89
C THR A 416 -8.49 13.92 -12.07
N CYS A 417 -8.75 12.60 -12.06
CA CYS A 417 -7.98 11.63 -11.28
C CYS A 417 -6.51 11.55 -11.68
N GLN A 418 -6.17 11.69 -12.97
CA GLN A 418 -4.79 11.70 -13.50
C GLN A 418 -3.87 12.76 -12.87
N ARG A 419 -4.41 13.72 -12.10
CA ARG A 419 -3.64 14.74 -11.36
C ARG A 419 -3.01 14.20 -10.06
N GLY A 420 -3.54 13.11 -9.51
CA GLY A 420 -3.19 12.63 -8.16
C GLY A 420 -3.89 13.41 -7.04
N PHE A 421 -4.27 12.72 -5.95
CA PHE A 421 -5.12 13.25 -4.87
C PHE A 421 -4.66 14.62 -4.30
N GLY A 422 -3.36 14.78 -4.05
CA GLY A 422 -2.78 16.01 -3.50
C GLY A 422 -2.85 17.23 -4.41
N ASN A 423 -3.18 17.06 -5.70
CA ASN A 423 -3.32 18.13 -6.70
C ASN A 423 -4.79 18.38 -7.11
N LEU A 424 -5.75 17.81 -6.38
CA LEU A 424 -7.18 18.04 -6.56
C LEU A 424 -7.67 19.25 -5.76
N ASP A 425 -8.77 19.88 -6.19
CA ASP A 425 -9.41 20.97 -5.45
C ASP A 425 -9.99 20.44 -4.11
N GLU A 426 -10.05 21.26 -3.06
CA GLU A 426 -10.55 20.86 -1.73
C GLU A 426 -11.93 20.16 -1.77
N ALA A 427 -12.81 20.62 -2.67
CA ALA A 427 -14.14 20.02 -2.87
C ALA A 427 -14.09 18.63 -3.53
N GLN A 428 -13.10 18.38 -4.40
CA GLN A 428 -12.86 17.07 -5.02
C GLN A 428 -12.25 16.10 -4.01
N GLN A 429 -11.28 16.57 -3.21
CA GLN A 429 -10.71 15.80 -2.10
C GLN A 429 -11.79 15.41 -1.08
N ALA A 430 -12.61 16.37 -0.63
CA ALA A 430 -13.72 16.12 0.29
C ALA A 430 -14.75 15.13 -0.29
N MET A 431 -15.06 15.22 -1.59
CA MET A 431 -15.95 14.26 -2.26
C MET A 431 -15.38 12.83 -2.26
N LEU A 432 -14.08 12.67 -2.53
CA LEU A 432 -13.43 11.35 -2.48
C LEU A 432 -13.34 10.79 -1.06
N ARG A 433 -12.99 11.61 -0.06
CA ARG A 433 -12.98 11.19 1.36
C ARG A 433 -14.36 10.75 1.82
N GLY A 434 -15.39 11.55 1.56
CA GLY A 434 -16.78 11.23 1.89
C GLY A 434 -17.27 9.97 1.18
N ALA A 435 -16.95 9.81 -0.11
CA ALA A 435 -17.25 8.59 -0.87
C ALA A 435 -16.56 7.35 -0.28
N LEU A 436 -15.29 7.46 0.15
CA LEU A 436 -14.53 6.36 0.72
C LEU A 436 -15.08 5.93 2.09
N VAL A 437 -15.39 6.89 2.98
CA VAL A 437 -16.02 6.61 4.29
C VAL A 437 -17.39 5.95 4.11
N GLN A 438 -18.20 6.41 3.15
CA GLN A 438 -19.45 5.71 2.82
C GLN A 438 -19.21 4.31 2.22
N LYS A 439 -18.13 4.12 1.47
CA LYS A 439 -17.75 2.82 0.87
C LYS A 439 -17.11 1.81 1.83
N VAL A 440 -16.94 2.15 3.11
CA VAL A 440 -16.60 1.18 4.18
C VAL A 440 -17.70 1.05 5.23
N ASN A 441 -18.75 1.87 5.17
CA ASN A 441 -19.90 1.81 6.07
C ASN A 441 -20.80 0.61 5.75
N ALA A 442 -20.79 -0.41 6.61
CA ALA A 442 -21.64 -1.59 6.45
C ALA A 442 -23.08 -1.42 7.00
N SER A 443 -23.46 -0.24 7.49
CA SER A 443 -24.79 0.00 8.09
C SER A 443 -25.89 -0.05 7.03
N CYS A 444 -26.88 -0.92 7.19
CA CYS A 444 -27.91 -1.21 6.19
C CYS A 444 -29.30 -1.32 6.83
N LEU A 445 -30.22 -0.39 6.49
CA LEU A 445 -31.56 -0.31 7.09
C LEU A 445 -32.46 -1.51 6.75
N ASP A 446 -32.36 -2.02 5.51
CA ASP A 446 -33.21 -3.10 5.01
C ASP A 446 -32.58 -4.50 5.19
N CYS A 447 -31.39 -4.59 5.79
CA CYS A 447 -30.69 -5.85 6.01
C CYS A 447 -31.21 -6.55 7.29
N PRO A 448 -31.35 -7.90 7.31
CA PRO A 448 -31.95 -8.63 8.44
C PRO A 448 -31.32 -8.45 9.83
N VAL A 449 -30.11 -7.90 9.89
CA VAL A 449 -29.33 -7.66 11.12
C VAL A 449 -28.81 -6.22 11.24
N GLY A 450 -29.32 -5.30 10.41
CA GLY A 450 -28.85 -3.91 10.34
C GLY A 450 -27.49 -3.71 9.64
N ILE A 451 -26.88 -4.77 9.12
CA ILE A 451 -25.52 -4.78 8.53
C ILE A 451 -25.52 -5.52 7.18
N ASP A 452 -24.85 -4.94 6.18
CA ASP A 452 -24.44 -5.63 4.94
C ASP A 452 -23.06 -6.29 5.14
N LEU A 453 -23.03 -7.62 4.99
CA LEU A 453 -21.84 -8.45 5.19
C LEU A 453 -20.86 -8.35 4.02
N THR A 454 -21.35 -8.13 2.80
CA THR A 454 -20.52 -7.92 1.61
C THR A 454 -19.75 -6.61 1.75
N GLN A 455 -20.45 -5.58 2.21
CA GLN A 455 -19.87 -4.26 2.46
C GLN A 455 -18.92 -4.27 3.68
N ALA A 456 -19.19 -5.10 4.69
CA ALA A 456 -18.27 -5.33 5.81
C ALA A 456 -16.96 -6.01 5.38
N ASN A 457 -17.03 -7.09 4.60
CA ASN A 457 -15.84 -7.78 4.07
C ASN A 457 -14.99 -6.84 3.19
N PHE A 458 -15.61 -6.06 2.30
CA PHE A 458 -14.91 -5.05 1.51
C PHE A 458 -14.14 -4.02 2.38
N SER A 459 -14.68 -3.66 3.56
CA SER A 459 -14.00 -2.73 4.47
C SER A 459 -12.64 -3.27 4.98
N ILE A 460 -12.44 -4.59 5.01
CA ILE A 460 -11.17 -5.22 5.43
C ILE A 460 -10.06 -4.93 4.40
N SER A 461 -10.34 -5.07 3.11
CA SER A 461 -9.35 -4.76 2.06
C SER A 461 -9.01 -3.27 2.02
N VAL A 462 -10.00 -2.38 2.20
CA VAL A 462 -9.76 -0.93 2.27
C VAL A 462 -8.93 -0.57 3.50
N PHE A 463 -9.21 -1.18 4.65
CA PHE A 463 -8.43 -1.01 5.88
C PHE A 463 -6.96 -1.46 5.72
N ALA A 464 -6.71 -2.64 5.15
CA ALA A 464 -5.35 -3.12 4.88
C ALA A 464 -4.57 -2.18 3.95
N ARG A 465 -5.22 -1.67 2.88
CA ARG A 465 -4.63 -0.65 1.99
C ARG A 465 -4.35 0.67 2.72
N GLY A 466 -5.14 1.00 3.75
CA GLY A 466 -4.89 2.11 4.67
C GLY A 466 -3.70 1.88 5.61
N LEU A 467 -3.46 0.64 6.07
CA LEU A 467 -2.24 0.30 6.80
C LEU A 467 -1.00 0.38 5.89
N LEU A 468 -1.06 -0.10 4.64
CA LEU A 468 0.01 0.11 3.64
C LEU A 468 0.30 1.61 3.42
N ALA A 469 -0.74 2.44 3.32
CA ALA A 469 -0.61 3.90 3.20
C ALA A 469 0.11 4.52 4.41
N ASN A 470 -0.16 4.01 5.63
CA ASN A 470 0.57 4.40 6.83
C ASN A 470 2.03 3.91 6.80
N CYS A 471 2.30 2.71 6.29
CA CYS A 471 3.66 2.19 6.13
C CYS A 471 4.52 3.09 5.22
N GLU A 472 3.97 3.55 4.09
CA GLU A 472 4.64 4.54 3.22
C GLU A 472 4.88 5.88 3.93
N GLN A 473 3.88 6.37 4.67
CA GLN A 473 4.02 7.61 5.43
C GLN A 473 5.12 7.51 6.51
N VAL A 474 5.23 6.38 7.23
CA VAL A 474 6.33 6.09 8.16
C VAL A 474 7.69 6.06 7.43
N ASN A 475 7.76 5.42 6.27
CA ASN A 475 8.97 5.34 5.44
C ASN A 475 9.46 6.74 5.05
N GLN A 476 8.56 7.58 4.53
CA GLN A 476 8.86 8.95 4.12
C GLN A 476 9.20 9.86 5.31
N ILE A 477 8.59 9.66 6.48
CA ILE A 477 8.94 10.38 7.72
C ILE A 477 10.40 10.10 8.10
N ILE A 478 10.80 8.83 8.14
CA ILE A 478 12.16 8.44 8.50
C ILE A 478 13.16 8.89 7.44
N TYR A 479 12.81 8.77 6.15
CA TYR A 479 13.65 9.25 5.05
C TYR A 479 13.84 10.79 5.10
N ASN A 480 12.77 11.57 5.30
CA ASN A 480 12.84 13.02 5.44
C ASN A 480 13.73 13.46 6.63
N ALA A 481 13.75 12.68 7.72
CA ALA A 481 14.55 12.97 8.91
C ALA A 481 16.03 12.53 8.80
N THR A 482 16.37 11.59 7.90
CA THR A 482 17.68 10.89 7.94
C THR A 482 18.39 10.68 6.61
N GLY A 483 17.70 10.82 5.47
CA GLY A 483 18.20 10.48 4.14
C GLY A 483 18.39 8.98 3.90
N LYS A 484 17.74 8.10 4.68
CA LYS A 484 17.88 6.63 4.62
C LYS A 484 16.53 5.92 4.61
N ARG A 485 16.50 4.70 4.06
CA ARG A 485 15.31 3.82 4.12
C ARG A 485 15.07 3.33 5.55
N ALA A 486 13.82 3.12 5.91
CA ALA A 486 13.41 2.86 7.29
C ALA A 486 14.03 1.58 7.90
N GLY A 487 14.10 0.48 7.13
CA GLY A 487 14.73 -0.78 7.53
C GLY A 487 16.25 -0.74 7.73
N GLN A 488 16.91 0.36 7.35
CA GLN A 488 18.33 0.59 7.67
C GLN A 488 18.55 1.13 9.10
N LEU A 489 17.47 1.51 9.80
CA LEU A 489 17.53 2.27 11.06
C LEU A 489 16.66 1.72 12.20
N SER A 490 15.65 0.90 11.87
CA SER A 490 14.61 0.39 12.80
C SER A 490 14.34 -1.09 12.50
N THR A 491 13.86 -1.87 13.49
CA THR A 491 13.44 -3.26 13.24
C THR A 491 12.06 -3.33 12.57
N TYR A 492 11.73 -4.48 11.97
CA TYR A 492 10.38 -4.74 11.43
C TYR A 492 9.27 -4.53 12.48
N GLU A 493 9.52 -4.89 13.74
CA GLU A 493 8.56 -4.70 14.82
C GLU A 493 8.44 -3.22 15.24
N ASP A 494 9.56 -2.49 15.35
CA ASP A 494 9.55 -1.03 15.62
C ASP A 494 8.75 -0.29 14.54
N LEU A 495 8.93 -0.67 13.27
CA LEU A 495 8.26 -0.05 12.13
C LEU A 495 6.75 -0.27 12.15
N TRP A 496 6.29 -1.46 12.56
CA TRP A 496 4.87 -1.69 12.82
C TRP A 496 4.34 -0.89 14.03
N LYS A 497 5.12 -0.75 15.10
CA LYS A 497 4.75 0.11 16.25
C LYS A 497 4.66 1.59 15.85
N PHE A 498 5.59 2.08 15.03
CA PHE A 498 5.51 3.42 14.42
C PHE A 498 4.30 3.56 13.49
N THR A 499 3.93 2.50 12.76
CA THR A 499 2.77 2.50 11.85
C THR A 499 1.45 2.56 12.61
N LEU A 500 1.30 1.78 13.69
CA LEU A 500 0.16 1.87 14.60
C LEU A 500 0.05 3.25 15.27
N LEU A 501 1.18 3.83 15.68
CA LEU A 501 1.23 5.19 16.22
C LEU A 501 0.87 6.24 15.16
N ASN A 502 1.31 6.07 13.91
CA ASN A 502 0.98 6.95 12.79
C ASN A 502 -0.53 6.85 12.44
N TYR A 503 -1.08 5.65 12.47
CA TYR A 503 -2.50 5.37 12.24
C TYR A 503 -3.39 6.02 13.31
N ASN A 504 -3.07 5.84 14.58
CA ASN A 504 -3.91 6.29 15.70
C ASN A 504 -3.68 7.75 16.11
N ALA A 505 -2.42 8.20 16.19
CA ALA A 505 -2.05 9.56 16.64
C ALA A 505 -1.65 10.51 15.50
N GLY A 506 -1.57 10.03 14.26
CA GLY A 506 -1.24 10.82 13.08
C GLY A 506 0.25 11.09 12.88
N SER A 507 0.64 11.30 11.62
CA SER A 507 2.02 11.63 11.22
C SER A 507 2.59 12.89 11.86
N GLY A 508 1.74 13.84 12.27
CA GLY A 508 2.16 15.01 13.05
C GLY A 508 2.76 14.62 14.41
N CYS A 509 2.30 13.55 15.05
CA CYS A 509 2.89 13.03 16.28
C CYS A 509 4.20 12.28 16.01
N LEU A 510 4.18 11.31 15.08
CA LEU A 510 5.36 10.49 14.79
C LEU A 510 6.54 11.31 14.23
N SER A 511 6.30 12.18 13.24
CA SER A 511 7.38 12.94 12.58
C SER A 511 8.17 13.83 13.53
N ARG A 512 7.50 14.45 14.51
CA ARG A 512 8.15 15.27 15.54
C ARG A 512 8.93 14.42 16.53
N ALA A 513 8.38 13.27 16.95
CA ALA A 513 9.10 12.33 17.82
C ALA A 513 10.37 11.78 17.14
N ILE A 514 10.26 11.26 15.91
CA ILE A 514 11.40 10.81 15.09
C ILE A 514 12.44 11.92 14.91
N GLY A 515 12.01 13.14 14.54
CA GLY A 515 12.91 14.27 14.36
C GLY A 515 13.69 14.64 15.63
N GLN A 516 13.07 14.54 16.81
CA GLN A 516 13.75 14.72 18.09
C GLN A 516 14.69 13.56 18.41
N THR A 517 14.31 12.30 18.17
CA THR A 517 15.18 11.13 18.37
C THR A 517 16.46 11.23 17.53
N VAL A 518 16.33 11.61 16.25
CA VAL A 518 17.48 11.87 15.35
C VAL A 518 18.33 13.05 15.84
N THR A 519 17.70 14.15 16.26
CA THR A 519 18.40 15.34 16.80
C THR A 519 19.23 15.00 18.05
N ASN A 520 18.71 14.12 18.90
CA ASN A 520 19.39 13.61 20.09
C ASN A 520 20.35 12.44 19.80
N LYS A 521 20.49 12.03 18.53
CA LYS A 521 21.38 10.97 18.03
C LYS A 521 21.11 9.59 18.64
N GLN A 522 19.85 9.30 18.97
CA GLN A 522 19.43 8.00 19.47
C GLN A 522 19.01 7.06 18.32
N PRO A 523 19.15 5.73 18.47
CA PRO A 523 18.57 4.75 17.54
C PRO A 523 17.05 4.90 17.41
N LEU A 524 16.51 4.65 16.21
CA LEU A 524 15.07 4.69 15.92
C LEU A 524 14.38 3.38 16.34
N ILE A 525 14.37 3.13 17.64
CA ILE A 525 13.65 2.02 18.29
C ILE A 525 12.50 2.57 19.14
N TRP A 526 11.48 1.76 19.40
CA TRP A 526 10.24 2.16 20.07
C TRP A 526 10.50 2.90 21.39
N GLU A 527 11.39 2.37 22.25
CA GLU A 527 11.64 2.92 23.59
C GLU A 527 12.27 4.31 23.58
N ASN A 528 12.99 4.67 22.51
CA ASN A 528 13.57 6.00 22.34
C ASN A 528 12.56 6.99 21.74
N VAL A 529 11.83 6.56 20.70
CA VAL A 529 10.89 7.44 19.97
C VAL A 529 9.74 7.87 20.88
N LEU A 530 9.22 6.96 21.73
CA LEU A 530 8.12 7.29 22.63
C LEU A 530 8.47 8.36 23.69
N GLN A 531 9.76 8.55 24.03
CA GLN A 531 10.20 9.59 24.97
C GLN A 531 9.95 11.03 24.44
N TYR A 532 9.84 11.18 23.12
CA TYR A 532 9.68 12.47 22.45
C TYR A 532 8.25 12.74 21.96
N LEU A 533 7.28 11.90 22.36
CA LEU A 533 5.88 12.15 22.09
C LEU A 533 5.34 13.27 22.99
N GLU A 534 4.77 14.30 22.35
CA GLU A 534 4.09 15.39 23.04
C GLU A 534 2.89 14.88 23.86
N PRO A 535 2.46 15.58 24.93
CA PRO A 535 1.37 15.11 25.80
C PRO A 535 0.06 14.76 25.09
N ALA A 536 -0.26 15.41 23.97
CA ALA A 536 -1.45 15.10 23.17
C ALA A 536 -1.32 13.77 22.37
N CYS A 537 -0.09 13.34 22.09
CA CYS A 537 0.23 12.13 21.34
C CYS A 537 0.39 10.87 22.23
N GLN A 538 0.60 11.05 23.53
CA GLN A 538 0.98 9.97 24.46
C GLN A 538 -0.12 8.90 24.64
N ALA A 539 -1.39 9.22 24.36
CA ALA A 539 -2.47 8.23 24.33
C ALA A 539 -2.22 7.12 23.28
N GLY A 540 -1.53 7.45 22.17
CA GLY A 540 -1.16 6.47 21.14
C GLY A 540 -0.18 5.40 21.61
N ILE A 541 0.58 5.63 22.69
CA ILE A 541 1.46 4.61 23.30
C ILE A 541 0.59 3.46 23.83
N ALA A 542 -0.44 3.79 24.62
CA ALA A 542 -1.36 2.81 25.16
C ALA A 542 -2.10 2.03 24.07
N TYR A 543 -2.46 2.68 22.95
CA TYR A 543 -3.04 2.00 21.78
C TYR A 543 -2.06 0.99 21.13
N VAL A 544 -0.79 1.37 20.92
CA VAL A 544 0.23 0.45 20.37
C VAL A 544 0.46 -0.73 21.31
N ASP A 545 0.55 -0.48 22.62
CA ASP A 545 0.72 -1.53 23.62
C ASP A 545 -0.53 -2.45 23.69
N ASP A 546 -1.73 -1.89 23.59
CA ASP A 546 -3.02 -2.61 23.58
C ASP A 546 -3.20 -3.55 22.38
N ILE A 547 -2.56 -3.24 21.24
CA ILE A 547 -2.57 -4.04 20.01
C ILE A 547 -1.44 -5.08 20.00
N SER A 548 -0.24 -4.71 20.45
CA SER A 548 0.95 -5.57 20.38
C SER A 548 1.06 -6.59 21.52
N ASN A 549 0.44 -6.33 22.68
CA ASN A 549 0.41 -7.25 23.83
C ASN A 549 -0.92 -8.03 23.95
N MET A 550 -1.73 -8.06 22.89
CA MET A 550 -3.03 -8.73 22.91
C MET A 550 -2.87 -10.26 23.03
N PRO A 551 -3.71 -10.97 23.81
CA PRO A 551 -3.62 -12.43 23.92
C PRO A 551 -3.93 -13.12 22.59
N VAL A 552 -2.93 -13.80 22.02
CA VAL A 552 -3.09 -14.65 20.84
C VAL A 552 -3.17 -16.11 21.29
N VAL A 553 -4.07 -16.90 20.68
CA VAL A 553 -4.08 -18.35 20.85
C VAL A 553 -2.89 -18.92 20.07
N ALA A 554 -1.76 -19.07 20.74
CA ALA A 554 -0.55 -19.60 20.12
C ALA A 554 -0.72 -21.08 19.75
N GLU A 555 -0.56 -21.41 18.46
CA GLU A 555 -0.01 -22.71 18.12
C GLU A 555 1.44 -22.79 18.61
N PRO A 556 1.89 -23.95 19.13
CA PRO A 556 3.26 -24.10 19.61
C PRO A 556 4.24 -23.95 18.44
N GLY A 557 5.08 -22.93 18.49
CA GLY A 557 6.09 -22.68 17.47
C GLY A 557 7.21 -23.71 17.53
N ILE A 558 8.09 -23.72 16.52
CA ILE A 558 9.34 -24.50 16.59
C ILE A 558 10.18 -24.05 17.81
N GLY A 559 10.06 -22.78 18.23
CA GLY A 559 10.62 -22.27 19.48
C GLY A 559 10.07 -22.92 20.77
N ASP A 560 8.81 -23.38 20.79
CA ASP A 560 8.25 -24.11 21.94
C ASP A 560 8.73 -25.56 22.03
N LEU A 561 9.19 -26.13 20.91
CA LEU A 561 9.94 -27.40 20.88
C LEU A 561 11.39 -27.21 21.35
N LEU A 562 11.96 -26.00 21.19
CA LEU A 562 13.24 -25.61 21.74
C LEU A 562 13.10 -25.20 23.22
N ALA A 563 12.80 -26.20 24.06
CA ALA A 563 12.74 -26.06 25.50
C ALA A 563 14.03 -25.44 26.06
N THR A 564 14.00 -24.13 26.33
CA THR A 564 15.12 -23.42 26.95
C THR A 564 15.46 -24.09 28.28
N PRO A 565 16.69 -24.59 28.49
CA PRO A 565 17.10 -25.11 29.78
C PRO A 565 17.17 -23.92 30.74
N ARG A 566 16.09 -23.72 31.52
CA ARG A 566 16.09 -22.75 32.61
C ARG A 566 17.35 -22.98 33.43
N PRO A 567 18.23 -21.98 33.60
CA PRO A 567 19.34 -22.10 34.53
C PRO A 567 18.74 -22.29 35.92
N GLU A 568 18.75 -23.52 36.43
CA GLU A 568 18.40 -23.77 37.81
C GLU A 568 19.40 -22.98 38.65
N VAL A 569 18.90 -21.99 39.40
CA VAL A 569 19.75 -21.18 40.26
C VAL A 569 20.18 -22.08 41.41
N VAL A 570 21.32 -22.75 41.21
CA VAL A 570 21.99 -23.54 42.24
C VAL A 570 22.42 -22.57 43.34
N LEU A 571 21.55 -22.35 44.32
CA LEU A 571 21.92 -21.64 45.53
C LEU A 571 23.11 -22.37 46.12
N THR A 572 24.24 -21.67 46.23
CA THR A 572 25.47 -22.19 46.80
C THR A 572 25.19 -22.65 48.22
N THR A 573 25.09 -23.97 48.41
CA THR A 573 24.83 -24.58 49.71
C THR A 573 25.97 -24.18 50.65
N PRO A 574 25.68 -23.56 51.82
CA PRO A 574 26.73 -23.06 52.70
C PRO A 574 27.63 -24.21 53.18
N THR A 575 28.95 -23.96 53.17
CA THR A 575 29.99 -24.96 53.44
C THR A 575 29.68 -25.77 54.71
N PRO A 576 29.65 -27.11 54.64
CA PRO A 576 29.31 -27.94 55.79
C PRO A 576 30.35 -27.78 56.91
N VAL A 577 29.87 -27.42 58.11
CA VAL A 577 30.70 -27.32 59.32
C VAL A 577 31.22 -28.74 59.67
N PRO A 578 32.53 -28.92 59.94
CA PRO A 578 33.07 -30.24 60.28
C PRO A 578 32.45 -30.77 61.58
N THR A 579 31.54 -31.73 61.46
CA THR A 579 30.91 -32.39 62.60
C THR A 579 31.78 -33.53 63.08
N LEU A 580 32.09 -33.55 64.39
CA LEU A 580 32.97 -34.56 64.99
C LEU A 580 32.32 -35.94 64.97
N ILE A 581 33.11 -36.97 64.65
CA ILE A 581 32.72 -38.38 64.66
C ILE A 581 32.98 -38.97 66.06
N PRO A 582 31.99 -39.65 66.68
CA PRO A 582 32.29 -40.69 67.65
C PRO A 582 31.45 -41.98 67.49
N SER A 583 32.14 -43.05 67.08
CA SER A 583 31.89 -44.46 67.42
C SER A 583 30.61 -45.19 66.97
N VAL A 584 30.72 -46.52 66.87
CA VAL A 584 29.69 -47.48 66.39
C VAL A 584 29.51 -48.60 67.42
N THR A 585 28.28 -49.04 67.69
CA THR A 585 27.91 -50.39 68.21
C THR A 585 26.35 -50.59 68.17
N PRO A 586 25.78 -51.82 68.23
CA PRO A 586 24.60 -52.17 67.40
C PRO A 586 23.44 -52.92 68.12
N THR A 587 22.54 -53.57 67.33
CA THR A 587 21.45 -54.52 67.71
C THR A 587 20.16 -53.89 68.32
N SER A 588 18.93 -54.46 68.28
CA SER A 588 18.44 -55.82 67.97
C SER A 588 16.96 -55.91 67.47
N ILE A 589 16.74 -56.68 66.37
CA ILE A 589 15.67 -57.68 66.02
C ILE A 589 14.23 -57.66 66.63
N TYR A 590 13.23 -58.05 65.80
CA TYR A 590 11.93 -58.78 66.01
C TYR A 590 10.55 -58.04 65.79
N PRO A 591 9.40 -58.73 65.46
CA PRO A 591 8.69 -58.45 64.17
C PRO A 591 7.13 -58.37 64.12
N SER A 592 6.59 -58.08 62.91
CA SER A 592 5.24 -58.43 62.36
C SER A 592 3.97 -57.76 62.95
N PRO A 593 2.75 -57.86 62.35
CA PRO A 593 2.32 -58.58 61.12
C PRO A 593 1.44 -57.78 60.09
N THR A 594 1.03 -58.45 58.98
CA THR A 594 -0.08 -58.11 58.01
C THR A 594 -1.41 -58.80 58.43
N PRO A 595 -2.59 -58.79 57.71
CA PRO A 595 -3.00 -58.41 56.32
C PRO A 595 -4.28 -57.50 56.29
N PRO A 596 -5.24 -57.48 55.32
CA PRO A 596 -5.34 -57.89 53.89
C PRO A 596 -5.60 -56.64 52.96
N GLY A 597 -6.40 -56.56 51.86
CA GLY A 597 -7.34 -57.45 51.13
C GLY A 597 -8.06 -56.74 49.93
N TYR A 598 -8.95 -57.42 49.19
CA TYR A 598 -9.76 -56.91 48.03
C TYR A 598 -11.21 -57.46 48.03
N PRO A 599 -12.15 -56.86 47.26
CA PRO A 599 -12.80 -57.64 46.18
C PRO A 599 -12.94 -56.89 44.83
N VAL A 600 -13.39 -57.61 43.80
CA VAL A 600 -13.55 -57.17 42.38
C VAL A 600 -15.04 -57.20 41.98
N GLN A 601 -15.46 -56.37 41.00
CA GLN A 601 -16.77 -56.48 40.32
C GLN A 601 -16.67 -56.35 38.78
N THR A 602 -17.80 -56.54 38.10
CA THR A 602 -17.93 -57.11 36.73
C THR A 602 -18.64 -56.13 35.77
N PRO A 603 -18.36 -56.13 34.44
CA PRO A 603 -18.90 -55.13 33.51
C PRO A 603 -20.38 -55.34 33.11
N THR A 604 -21.01 -54.25 32.66
CA THR A 604 -22.43 -54.14 32.24
C THR A 604 -22.55 -53.96 30.70
N PRO A 605 -23.56 -54.53 30.02
CA PRO A 605 -23.69 -54.49 28.55
C PRO A 605 -24.49 -53.29 28.00
N LEU A 606 -24.41 -53.07 26.68
CA LEU A 606 -25.14 -52.04 25.92
C LEU A 606 -26.62 -52.43 25.68
N PRO A 607 -27.52 -51.43 25.47
CA PRO A 607 -28.81 -51.60 24.80
C PRO A 607 -28.75 -51.25 23.30
N ASP A 608 -29.65 -51.85 22.51
CA ASP A 608 -29.82 -51.61 21.06
C ASP A 608 -30.66 -50.35 20.72
N TYR A 609 -30.57 -49.92 19.46
CA TYR A 609 -31.41 -48.89 18.82
C TYR A 609 -32.85 -49.38 18.56
N PRO A 610 -33.81 -48.44 18.43
CA PRO A 610 -34.47 -48.28 17.13
C PRO A 610 -34.57 -46.83 16.64
#